data_AF-A0A522RWF4-F1
#
_entry.id   AF-A0A522RWF4-F1
#
_cell.length_a   1.000
_cell.length_b   1.000
_cell.length_c   1.000
_cell.angle_alpha   90.00
_cell.angle_beta   90.00
_cell.angle_gamma   90.00
#
_symmetry.space_group_name_H-M   'P 1'
#
loop_
_entity.id
_entity.type
_entity.pdbx_description
1 polymer ?
#
loop_
_entity_poly.entity_id
_entity_poly.type
_entity_poly.pdbx_seq_one_letter_code
_entity_poly.pdbx_strand_id
1 'polypeptide(L)'
;MGFNATLIGEMIAFAIMITLTVKFVWPPLVSAIEERQRKIAEGLEAADRARTELAAANTRADDEMKRARAEAASIIERATQQAAQIVDKARTDALLEAAKQKAVAQADIENMAHRARAELRGQVATLAVAGAAKILGREVNAETHKALLEELVAGI
;
A
#
# COMPACT_ATOMS: atom_id res chain seq x y z
N MET A 1 67.15 -11.69 -90.14
CA MET A 1 67.25 -11.95 -88.69
C MET A 1 66.68 -13.34 -88.45
N GLY A 2 67.53 -14.36 -88.44
CA GLY A 2 67.11 -15.75 -88.30
C GLY A 2 66.74 -16.09 -86.86
N PHE A 3 65.95 -17.15 -86.68
CA PHE A 3 65.72 -17.77 -85.38
C PHE A 3 67.08 -18.18 -84.78
N ASN A 4 67.49 -17.50 -83.71
CA ASN A 4 68.76 -17.74 -83.02
C ASN A 4 68.48 -18.44 -81.68
N ALA A 5 69.42 -19.28 -81.21
CA ALA A 5 69.28 -20.04 -79.96
C ALA A 5 69.04 -19.14 -78.72
N THR A 6 69.47 -17.88 -78.79
CA THR A 6 69.22 -16.85 -77.76
C THR A 6 67.73 -16.57 -77.57
N LEU A 7 66.94 -16.57 -78.64
CA LEU A 7 65.50 -16.29 -78.60
C LEU A 7 64.72 -17.44 -77.91
N ILE A 8 65.18 -18.68 -78.09
CA ILE A 8 64.64 -19.85 -77.37
C ILE A 8 65.00 -19.77 -75.88
N GLY A 9 66.24 -19.39 -75.54
CA GLY A 9 66.67 -19.18 -74.16
C GLY A 9 65.89 -18.07 -73.45
N GLU A 10 65.65 -16.95 -74.13
CA GLU A 10 64.82 -15.84 -73.64
C GLU A 10 63.36 -16.27 -73.40
N MET A 11 62.76 -17.07 -74.29
CA MET A 11 61.41 -17.61 -74.08
C MET A 11 61.34 -18.55 -72.88
N ILE A 12 62.33 -19.42 -72.67
CA ILE A 12 62.37 -20.32 -71.50
C ILE A 12 62.54 -19.50 -70.21
N ALA A 13 63.44 -18.52 -70.20
CA ALA A 13 63.62 -17.62 -69.06
C ALA A 13 62.34 -16.83 -68.75
N PHE A 14 61.64 -16.34 -69.78
CA PHE A 14 60.37 -15.63 -69.63
C PHE A 14 59.25 -16.55 -69.11
N ALA A 15 59.17 -17.79 -69.58
CA ALA A 15 58.21 -18.78 -69.09
C ALA A 15 58.47 -19.14 -67.62
N ILE A 16 59.74 -19.31 -67.22
CA ILE A 16 60.12 -19.55 -65.82
C ILE A 16 59.75 -18.33 -64.95
N MET A 17 60.02 -17.12 -65.43
CA MET A 17 59.64 -15.90 -64.72
C MET A 17 58.12 -15.81 -64.51
N ILE A 18 57.32 -16.01 -65.56
CA ILE A 18 55.84 -15.99 -65.44
C ILE A 18 55.36 -17.04 -64.45
N THR A 19 55.87 -18.28 -64.53
CA THR A 19 55.42 -19.35 -63.63
C THR A 19 55.76 -19.06 -62.18
N LEU A 20 56.94 -18.47 -61.90
CA LEU A 20 57.28 -18.00 -60.57
C LEU A 20 56.38 -16.84 -60.11
N THR A 21 56.11 -15.85 -60.95
CA THR A 21 55.24 -14.72 -60.58
C THR A 21 53.81 -15.16 -60.32
N VAL A 22 53.24 -16.01 -61.18
CA VAL A 22 51.87 -16.53 -61.00
C VAL A 22 51.78 -17.43 -59.77
N LYS A 23 52.80 -18.25 -59.48
CA LYS A 23 52.75 -19.18 -58.35
C LYS A 23 53.09 -18.53 -57.01
N PHE A 24 53.99 -17.53 -56.97
CA PHE A 24 54.47 -16.96 -55.71
C PHE A 24 53.94 -15.55 -55.42
N VAL A 25 53.69 -14.71 -56.43
CA VAL A 25 53.30 -13.30 -56.22
C VAL A 25 51.78 -13.12 -56.30
N TRP A 26 51.11 -13.83 -57.21
CA TRP A 26 49.66 -13.70 -57.39
C TRP A 26 48.84 -14.16 -56.17
N PRO A 27 49.13 -15.30 -55.51
CA PRO A 27 48.30 -15.77 -54.40
C PRO A 27 48.32 -14.84 -53.17
N PRO A 28 49.47 -14.30 -52.70
CA PRO A 28 49.49 -13.31 -51.62
C PRO A 28 48.72 -12.03 -51.97
N LEU A 29 48.78 -11.58 -53.23
CA LEU A 29 48.10 -10.37 -53.67
C LEU A 29 46.58 -10.52 -53.66
N VAL A 30 46.07 -11.64 -54.20
CA VAL A 30 44.62 -11.93 -54.19
C VAL A 30 44.13 -12.14 -52.77
N SER A 31 44.89 -12.88 -51.95
CA SER A 31 44.57 -13.10 -50.54
C SER A 31 44.45 -11.78 -49.75
N ALA A 32 45.36 -10.83 -49.97
CA ALA A 32 45.28 -9.51 -49.31
C ALA A 32 44.05 -8.69 -49.75
N ILE A 33 43.64 -8.80 -51.01
CA ILE A 33 42.44 -8.13 -51.53
C ILE A 33 41.18 -8.77 -50.94
N GLU A 34 41.10 -10.10 -50.94
CA GLU A 34 39.98 -10.86 -50.37
C GLU A 34 39.85 -10.61 -48.86
N GLU A 35 40.95 -10.59 -48.12
CA GLU A 35 40.94 -10.30 -46.68
C GLU A 35 40.38 -8.90 -46.40
N ARG A 36 40.76 -7.91 -47.22
CA ARG A 36 40.22 -6.55 -47.10
C ARG A 36 38.73 -6.49 -47.45
N GLN A 37 38.30 -7.15 -48.51
CA GLN A 37 36.88 -7.23 -48.88
C GLN A 37 36.07 -7.90 -47.77
N ARG A 38 36.57 -9.01 -47.23
CA ARG A 38 35.95 -9.75 -46.13
C ARG A 38 35.82 -8.89 -44.87
N LYS A 39 36.89 -8.21 -44.45
CA LYS A 39 36.86 -7.30 -43.29
C LYS A 39 35.83 -6.18 -43.44
N ILE A 40 35.69 -5.61 -44.65
CA ILE A 40 34.70 -4.57 -44.93
C ILE A 40 33.29 -5.14 -44.88
N ALA A 41 33.06 -6.30 -45.49
CA ALA A 41 31.75 -6.96 -45.49
C ALA A 41 31.31 -7.34 -44.05
N GLU A 42 32.20 -7.99 -43.29
CA GLU A 42 31.94 -8.35 -41.89
C GLU A 42 31.71 -7.12 -41.02
N GLY A 43 32.49 -6.04 -41.23
CA GLY A 43 32.32 -4.79 -40.50
C GLY A 43 31.00 -4.08 -40.80
N LEU A 44 30.56 -4.08 -42.07
CA LEU A 44 29.29 -3.48 -42.48
C LEU A 44 28.10 -4.29 -41.93
N GLU A 45 28.17 -5.61 -42.01
CA GLU A 45 27.14 -6.50 -41.48
C GLU A 45 27.06 -6.40 -39.95
N ALA A 46 28.20 -6.33 -39.25
CA ALA A 46 28.24 -6.12 -37.82
C ALA A 46 27.64 -4.75 -37.43
N ALA A 47 27.93 -3.69 -38.18
CA ALA A 47 27.36 -2.37 -37.93
C ALA A 47 25.84 -2.35 -38.14
N ASP A 48 25.32 -3.03 -39.16
CA ASP A 48 23.89 -3.10 -39.44
C ASP A 48 23.14 -3.94 -38.38
N ARG A 49 23.72 -5.08 -37.98
CA ARG A 49 23.21 -5.87 -36.84
C ARG A 49 23.20 -5.06 -35.56
N ALA A 50 24.29 -4.37 -35.23
CA ALA A 50 24.37 -3.54 -34.04
C ALA A 50 23.33 -2.42 -34.03
N ARG A 51 23.06 -1.78 -35.18
CA ARG A 51 22.00 -0.77 -35.31
C ARG A 51 20.61 -1.37 -35.07
N THR A 52 20.34 -2.52 -35.65
CA THR A 52 19.06 -3.21 -35.51
C THR A 52 18.83 -3.68 -34.08
N GLU A 53 19.86 -4.26 -33.45
CA GLU A 53 19.82 -4.68 -32.05
C GLU A 53 19.64 -3.49 -31.10
N LEU A 54 20.32 -2.37 -31.35
CA LEU A 54 20.15 -1.14 -30.58
C LEU A 54 18.71 -0.61 -30.68
N ALA A 55 18.14 -0.56 -31.90
CA ALA A 55 16.76 -0.13 -32.10
C ALA A 55 15.76 -1.05 -31.39
N ALA A 56 15.98 -2.37 -31.45
CA ALA A 56 15.17 -3.35 -30.75
C ALA A 56 15.30 -3.22 -29.22
N ALA A 57 16.52 -3.02 -28.70
CA ALA A 57 16.78 -2.82 -27.28
C ALA A 57 16.12 -1.55 -26.75
N ASN A 58 16.21 -0.43 -27.49
CA ASN A 58 15.54 0.82 -27.13
C ASN A 58 14.03 0.66 -27.10
N THR A 59 13.45 -0.01 -28.10
CA THR A 59 12.01 -0.28 -28.14
C THR A 59 11.56 -1.12 -26.93
N ARG A 60 12.32 -2.18 -26.60
CA ARG A 60 12.04 -3.01 -25.41
C ARG A 60 12.16 -2.22 -24.11
N ALA A 61 13.17 -1.36 -23.99
CA ALA A 61 13.36 -0.50 -22.83
C ALA A 61 12.19 0.48 -22.66
N ASP A 62 11.75 1.11 -23.75
CA ASP A 62 10.61 2.02 -23.74
C ASP A 62 9.30 1.30 -23.35
N ASP A 63 9.07 0.10 -23.88
CA ASP A 63 7.90 -0.70 -23.55
C ASP A 63 7.92 -1.16 -22.08
N GLU A 64 9.08 -1.57 -21.58
CA GLU A 64 9.24 -1.95 -20.17
C GLU A 64 9.01 -0.74 -19.25
N MET A 65 9.53 0.42 -19.61
CA MET A 65 9.29 1.67 -18.87
C MET A 65 7.81 2.06 -18.87
N LYS A 66 7.09 1.86 -19.98
CA LYS A 66 5.63 2.10 -20.04
C LYS A 66 4.88 1.11 -19.14
N ARG A 67 5.24 -0.17 -19.18
CA ARG A 67 4.63 -1.21 -18.31
C ARG A 67 4.86 -0.89 -16.84
N ALA A 68 6.11 -0.59 -16.45
CA ALA A 68 6.46 -0.22 -15.08
C ALA A 68 5.67 1.00 -14.59
N ARG A 69 5.48 2.02 -15.44
CA ARG A 69 4.65 3.20 -15.11
C ARG A 69 3.17 2.85 -14.94
N ALA A 70 2.62 1.99 -15.80
CA ALA A 70 1.23 1.54 -15.71
C ALA A 70 1.00 0.70 -14.44
N GLU A 71 1.92 -0.20 -14.11
CA GLU A 71 1.88 -0.99 -12.88
C GLU A 71 1.99 -0.11 -11.64
N ALA A 72 2.92 0.86 -11.63
CA ALA A 72 3.05 1.82 -10.54
C ALA A 72 1.77 2.63 -10.33
N ALA A 73 1.14 3.11 -11.41
CA ALA A 73 -0.14 3.81 -11.34
C ALA A 73 -1.25 2.91 -10.77
N SER A 74 -1.33 1.65 -11.20
CA SER A 74 -2.28 0.67 -10.68
C SER A 74 -2.05 0.34 -9.20
N ILE A 75 -0.78 0.27 -8.75
CA ILE A 75 -0.44 0.08 -7.34
C ILE A 75 -0.94 1.27 -6.51
N ILE A 76 -0.67 2.49 -6.97
CA ILE A 76 -1.11 3.71 -6.28
C ILE A 76 -2.64 3.75 -6.18
N GLU A 77 -3.35 3.48 -7.29
CA GLU A 77 -4.81 3.46 -7.31
C GLU A 77 -5.38 2.44 -6.33
N ARG A 78 -4.85 1.20 -6.33
CA ARG A 78 -5.26 0.16 -5.37
C ARG A 78 -4.99 0.58 -3.94
N ALA A 79 -3.83 1.18 -3.66
CA ALA A 79 -3.49 1.67 -2.33
C ALA A 79 -4.44 2.78 -1.86
N THR A 80 -4.81 3.72 -2.74
CA THR A 80 -5.77 4.78 -2.44
C THR A 80 -7.17 4.21 -2.16
N GLN A 81 -7.63 3.26 -2.99
CA GLN A 81 -8.91 2.58 -2.78
C GLN A 81 -8.94 1.80 -1.45
N GLN A 82 -7.89 1.07 -1.14
CA GLN A 82 -7.76 0.35 0.15
C GLN A 82 -7.74 1.31 1.33
N ALA A 83 -7.00 2.41 1.23
CA ALA A 83 -6.97 3.44 2.27
C ALA A 83 -8.36 4.03 2.52
N ALA A 84 -9.11 4.36 1.46
CA ALA A 84 -10.47 4.85 1.57
C ALA A 84 -11.40 3.82 2.26
N GLN A 85 -11.32 2.55 1.87
CA GLN A 85 -12.09 1.46 2.51
C GLN A 85 -11.75 1.30 3.99
N ILE A 86 -10.47 1.41 4.37
CA ILE A 86 -10.05 1.33 5.77
C ILE A 86 -10.64 2.50 6.56
N VAL A 87 -10.60 3.72 6.02
CA VAL A 87 -11.16 4.91 6.68
C VAL A 87 -12.68 4.78 6.84
N ASP A 88 -13.39 4.33 5.81
CA ASP A 88 -14.84 4.14 5.86
C ASP A 88 -15.24 3.05 6.85
N LYS A 89 -14.50 1.94 6.88
CA LYS A 89 -14.69 0.88 7.87
C LYS A 89 -14.44 1.41 9.29
N ALA A 90 -13.32 2.10 9.51
CA ALA A 90 -12.99 2.67 10.82
C ALA A 90 -14.04 3.69 11.29
N ARG A 91 -14.58 4.52 10.37
CA ARG A 91 -15.68 5.44 10.68
C ARG A 91 -16.95 4.69 11.07
N THR A 92 -17.28 3.62 10.35
CA THR A 92 -18.47 2.80 10.64
C THR A 92 -18.34 2.11 12.00
N ASP A 93 -17.19 1.50 12.28
CA ASP A 93 -16.89 0.86 13.56
C ASP A 93 -16.92 1.86 14.72
N ALA A 94 -16.37 3.08 14.51
CA ALA A 94 -16.43 4.15 15.51
C ALA A 94 -17.87 4.62 15.80
N LEU A 95 -18.73 4.73 14.78
CA LEU A 95 -20.14 5.08 14.97
C LEU A 95 -20.90 3.99 15.73
N LEU A 96 -20.64 2.72 15.43
CA LEU A 96 -21.21 1.59 16.15
C LEU A 96 -20.79 1.57 17.62
N GLU A 97 -19.50 1.75 17.90
CA GLU A 97 -18.99 1.76 19.26
C GLU A 97 -19.50 2.98 20.04
N ALA A 98 -19.59 4.16 19.40
CA ALA A 98 -20.18 5.34 20.01
C ALA A 98 -21.67 5.14 20.35
N ALA A 99 -22.44 4.51 19.45
CA ALA A 99 -23.85 4.19 19.71
C ALA A 99 -23.99 3.20 20.88
N LYS A 100 -23.12 2.19 20.94
CA LYS A 100 -23.07 1.22 22.04
C LYS A 100 -22.73 1.88 23.37
N GLN A 101 -21.70 2.73 23.41
CA GLN A 101 -21.32 3.47 24.61
C GLN A 101 -22.44 4.39 25.08
N LYS A 102 -23.13 5.07 24.16
CA LYS A 102 -24.30 5.90 24.49
C LYS A 102 -25.44 5.08 25.09
N ALA A 103 -25.71 3.89 24.55
CA ALA A 103 -26.73 3.00 25.09
C ALA A 103 -26.38 2.52 26.51
N VAL A 104 -25.11 2.16 26.76
CA VAL A 104 -24.62 1.80 28.10
C VAL A 104 -24.76 2.97 29.06
N ALA A 105 -24.31 4.17 28.67
CA ALA A 105 -24.41 5.36 29.51
C ALA A 105 -25.88 5.72 29.85
N GLN A 106 -26.80 5.55 28.89
CA GLN A 106 -28.23 5.77 29.13
C GLN A 106 -28.80 4.76 30.14
N ALA A 107 -28.44 3.48 30.02
CA ALA A 107 -28.85 2.46 30.97
C ALA A 107 -28.29 2.72 32.39
N ASP A 108 -27.04 3.19 32.48
CA ASP A 108 -26.42 3.57 33.76
C ASP A 108 -27.12 4.78 34.39
N ILE A 109 -27.50 5.79 33.59
CA ILE A 109 -28.28 6.95 34.06
C ILE A 109 -29.63 6.51 34.60
N GLU A 110 -30.34 5.62 33.90
CA GLU A 110 -31.62 5.09 34.35
C GLU A 110 -31.47 4.32 35.67
N ASN A 111 -30.45 3.48 35.78
CA ASN A 111 -30.13 2.76 37.01
C ASN A 111 -29.80 3.71 38.17
N MET A 112 -29.02 4.77 37.93
CA MET A 112 -28.73 5.81 38.93
C MET A 112 -29.99 6.55 39.36
N ALA A 113 -30.87 6.91 38.43
CA ALA A 113 -32.15 7.54 38.73
C ALA A 113 -33.05 6.64 39.58
N HIS A 114 -33.08 5.33 39.30
CA HIS A 114 -33.80 4.36 40.12
C HIS A 114 -33.24 4.26 41.54
N ARG A 115 -31.91 4.22 41.71
CA ARG A 115 -31.24 4.22 43.02
C ARG A 115 -31.54 5.50 43.80
N ALA A 116 -31.41 6.67 43.17
CA ALA A 116 -31.70 7.95 43.79
C ALA A 116 -33.17 8.06 44.24
N ARG A 117 -34.12 7.56 43.43
CA ARG A 117 -35.54 7.49 43.82
C ARG A 117 -35.77 6.56 45.01
N ALA A 118 -35.09 5.43 45.08
CA ALA A 118 -35.19 4.51 46.20
C ALA A 118 -34.64 5.14 47.50
N GLU A 119 -33.51 5.83 47.40
CA GLU A 119 -32.92 6.57 48.53
C GLU A 119 -33.83 7.70 49.02
N LEU A 120 -34.36 8.52 48.10
CA LEU A 120 -35.32 9.57 48.42
C LEU A 120 -36.59 9.03 49.08
N ARG A 121 -37.11 7.87 48.64
CA ARG A 121 -38.26 7.22 49.32
C ARG A 121 -37.93 6.84 50.77
N GLY A 122 -36.72 6.34 51.02
CA GLY A 122 -36.24 6.06 52.38
C GLY A 122 -36.20 7.33 53.23
N GLN A 123 -35.59 8.40 52.71
CA GLN A 123 -35.50 9.68 53.41
C GLN A 123 -36.89 10.30 53.68
N VAL A 124 -37.81 10.23 52.71
CA VAL A 124 -39.18 10.71 52.86
C VAL A 124 -39.94 9.90 53.92
N ALA A 125 -39.76 8.58 53.98
CA ALA A 125 -40.38 7.76 55.03
C ALA A 125 -39.88 8.17 56.43
N THR A 126 -38.57 8.39 56.58
CA THR A 126 -37.99 8.90 57.84
C THR A 126 -38.55 10.29 58.20
N LEU A 127 -38.65 11.19 57.22
CA LEU A 127 -39.18 12.53 57.42
C LEU A 127 -40.68 12.52 57.76
N ALA A 128 -41.45 11.61 57.14
CA ALA A 128 -42.87 11.43 57.42
C ALA A 128 -43.12 10.91 58.85
N VAL A 129 -42.31 9.95 59.32
CA VAL A 129 -42.37 9.48 60.73
C VAL A 129 -41.98 10.61 61.69
N ALA A 130 -40.93 11.36 61.41
CA ALA A 130 -40.53 12.50 62.23
C ALA A 130 -41.61 13.61 62.25
N GLY A 131 -42.24 13.87 61.12
CA GLY A 131 -43.37 14.80 61.00
C GLY A 131 -44.59 14.33 61.77
N ALA A 132 -44.98 13.06 61.63
CA ALA A 132 -46.07 12.45 62.39
C ALA A 132 -45.80 12.49 63.90
N ALA A 133 -44.58 12.17 64.34
CA ALA A 133 -44.18 12.29 65.75
C ALA A 133 -44.27 13.72 66.28
N LYS A 134 -43.90 14.71 65.46
CA LYS A 134 -43.98 16.14 65.83
C LYS A 134 -45.42 16.65 65.89
N ILE A 135 -46.30 16.18 64.99
CA ILE A 135 -47.74 16.49 65.03
C ILE A 135 -48.39 15.84 66.24
N LEU A 136 -48.12 14.55 66.50
CA LEU A 136 -48.60 13.85 67.69
C LEU A 136 -48.10 14.52 68.97
N GLY A 137 -46.83 14.94 69.04
CA GLY A 137 -46.32 15.70 70.17
C GLY A 137 -46.95 17.09 70.34
N ARG A 138 -47.54 17.66 69.28
CA ARG A 138 -48.30 18.92 69.35
C ARG A 138 -49.76 18.69 69.79
N GLU A 139 -50.37 17.57 69.38
CA GLU A 139 -51.72 17.18 69.81
C GLU A 139 -51.75 16.57 71.22
N VAL A 140 -50.68 15.90 71.65
CA VAL A 140 -50.45 15.46 73.03
C VAL A 140 -50.01 16.67 73.84
N ASN A 141 -50.96 17.58 74.05
CA ASN A 141 -50.76 18.76 74.88
C ASN A 141 -50.96 18.36 76.36
N ALA A 142 -50.12 18.91 77.24
CA ALA A 142 -50.15 18.60 78.67
C ALA A 142 -51.48 18.95 79.35
N GLU A 143 -52.29 19.85 78.76
CA GLU A 143 -53.65 20.15 79.22
C GLU A 143 -54.64 18.99 79.01
N THR A 144 -54.57 18.28 77.88
CA THR A 144 -55.51 17.16 77.59
C THR A 144 -55.17 15.93 78.42
N HIS A 145 -53.90 15.71 78.75
CA HIS A 145 -53.47 14.64 79.66
C HIS A 145 -53.79 14.95 81.13
N LYS A 146 -53.75 16.21 81.57
CA LYS A 146 -54.21 16.58 82.91
C LYS A 146 -55.70 16.32 83.10
N ALA A 147 -56.52 16.67 82.11
CA ALA A 147 -57.97 16.43 82.15
C ALA A 147 -58.32 14.92 82.21
N LEU A 148 -57.64 14.09 81.41
CA LEU A 148 -57.86 12.63 81.41
C LEU A 148 -57.31 11.93 82.67
N LEU A 149 -56.21 12.44 83.25
CA LEU A 149 -55.67 11.93 84.52
C LEU A 149 -56.52 12.34 85.72
N GLU A 150 -57.08 13.55 85.73
CA GLU A 150 -58.04 13.98 86.76
C GLU A 150 -59.36 13.19 86.68
N GLU A 151 -59.84 12.83 85.49
CA GLU A 151 -61.05 12.01 85.31
C GLU A 151 -60.83 10.53 85.71
N LEU A 152 -59.64 9.96 85.49
CA LEU A 152 -59.28 8.61 85.97
C LEU A 152 -59.04 8.53 87.48
N VAL A 153 -58.51 9.59 88.10
CA VAL A 153 -58.32 9.67 89.56
C VAL A 153 -59.63 9.98 90.29
N ALA A 154 -60.59 10.64 89.63
CA ALA A 154 -61.94 10.87 90.17
C ALA A 154 -62.88 9.65 90.02
N GLY A 155 -62.49 8.63 89.26
CA GLY A 155 -63.24 7.39 89.03
C GLY A 155 -62.86 6.21 89.92
N ILE A 156 -61.97 6.42 90.91
CA ILE A 156 -61.64 5.48 92.01
C ILE A 156 -62.06 6.14 93.32
#